data_AF-A0A956Q543-F1
#
_entry.id   AF-A0A956Q543-F1
#
_cell.length_a   1.000
_cell.length_b   1.000
_cell.length_c   1.000
_cell.angle_alpha   90.00
_cell.angle_beta   90.00
_cell.angle_gamma   90.00
#
_symmetry.space_group_name_H-M   'P 1'
#
loop_
_entity.id
_entity.type
_entity.pdbx_description
1 polymer ?
#
loop_
_entity_poly.entity_id
_entity_poly.type
_entity_poly.pdbx_seq_one_letter_code
_entity_poly.pdbx_strand_id
1 'polypeptide(L)'
;MATYPLPCTPAPAYEYAFQDPQATMTLAEGIAEFYQRHPNRIYVAREHRHKLFLNAHDALHVLFGCPPTFEGEWRLAWWTMLATDFELLLYPRLAISRRVQTTIVKGGLVNASLAFFGSLGELAAIVWRS
;
A
#
# COMPACT_ATOMS: atom_id res chain seq x y z
N MET A 1 -34.03 -15.17 -21.16
CA MET A 1 -32.82 -14.70 -20.45
C MET A 1 -33.13 -13.35 -19.85
N ALA A 2 -33.31 -13.27 -18.53
CA ALA A 2 -33.55 -12.01 -17.83
C ALA A 2 -32.21 -11.39 -17.44
N THR A 3 -31.87 -10.26 -18.04
CA THR A 3 -30.74 -9.40 -17.61
C THR A 3 -31.20 -8.61 -16.40
N TYR A 4 -30.85 -9.08 -15.20
CA TYR A 4 -30.94 -8.24 -14.00
C TYR A 4 -29.74 -7.28 -14.02
N PRO A 5 -29.93 -5.97 -14.22
CA PRO A 5 -28.84 -5.03 -14.01
C PRO A 5 -28.45 -5.12 -12.53
N LEU A 6 -27.19 -5.47 -12.27
CA LEU A 6 -26.65 -5.46 -10.91
C LEU A 6 -26.86 -4.05 -10.33
N PRO A 7 -27.30 -3.93 -9.08
CA PRO A 7 -27.45 -2.63 -8.43
C PRO A 7 -26.13 -1.88 -8.52
N CYS A 8 -26.16 -0.69 -9.12
CA CYS A 8 -25.03 0.21 -9.23
C CYS A 8 -24.66 0.63 -7.81
N THR A 9 -23.76 -0.12 -7.18
CA THR A 9 -23.25 0.22 -5.86
C THR A 9 -22.43 1.50 -6.07
N PRO A 10 -22.68 2.58 -5.31
CA PRO A 10 -21.89 3.80 -5.48
C PRO A 10 -20.42 3.45 -5.36
N ALA A 11 -19.61 3.89 -6.33
CA ALA A 11 -18.18 3.66 -6.31
C ALA A 11 -17.63 4.14 -4.95
N PRO A 12 -16.76 3.36 -4.29
CA PRO A 12 -16.20 3.80 -3.02
C PRO A 12 -15.50 5.14 -3.23
N ALA A 13 -15.70 6.07 -2.31
CA ALA A 13 -15.01 7.35 -2.35
C ALA A 13 -13.51 7.10 -2.14
N TYR A 14 -12.75 7.13 -3.22
CA TYR A 14 -11.30 6.95 -3.18
C TYR A 14 -10.61 8.18 -2.59
N GLU A 15 -9.62 7.94 -1.74
CA GLU A 15 -8.82 9.03 -1.18
C GLU A 15 -7.86 9.57 -2.25
N TYR A 16 -7.27 8.69 -3.07
CA TYR A 16 -6.37 9.04 -4.17
C TYR A 16 -6.94 8.59 -5.51
N ALA A 17 -6.65 9.34 -6.58
CA ALA A 17 -7.15 9.00 -7.91
C ALA A 17 -6.54 7.67 -8.43
N PHE A 18 -5.30 7.32 -8.03
CA PHE A 18 -4.70 6.03 -8.38
C PHE A 18 -5.43 4.80 -7.79
N GLN A 19 -6.36 4.98 -6.84
CA GLN A 19 -7.13 3.86 -6.28
C GLN A 19 -8.35 3.49 -7.11
N ASP A 20 -8.73 4.34 -8.07
CA ASP A 20 -9.79 4.01 -9.02
C ASP A 20 -9.26 2.95 -10.01
N PRO A 21 -9.85 1.74 -10.08
CA PRO A 21 -9.43 0.73 -11.03
C PRO A 21 -9.67 1.13 -12.50
N GLN A 22 -10.41 2.20 -12.75
CA GLN A 22 -10.59 2.81 -14.08
C GLN A 22 -9.66 4.01 -14.31
N ALA A 23 -8.75 4.31 -13.39
CA ALA A 23 -7.80 5.39 -13.56
C ALA A 23 -6.92 5.14 -14.80
N THR A 24 -6.81 6.15 -15.66
CA THR A 24 -6.00 6.12 -16.88
C THR A 24 -4.62 6.72 -16.69
N MET A 25 -4.25 7.01 -15.44
CA MET A 25 -2.97 7.62 -15.11
C MET A 25 -1.80 6.66 -15.29
N THR A 26 -0.65 7.24 -15.62
CA THR A 26 0.62 6.54 -15.59
C THR A 26 1.10 6.33 -14.17
N LEU A 27 2.00 5.36 -13.96
CA LEU A 27 2.63 5.14 -12.66
C LEU A 27 3.36 6.39 -12.14
N ALA A 28 3.99 7.17 -13.04
CA ALA A 28 4.69 8.39 -12.67
C ALA A 28 3.73 9.47 -12.13
N GLU A 29 2.56 9.62 -12.73
CA GLU A 29 1.52 10.55 -12.27
C GLU A 29 0.94 10.12 -10.91
N GLY A 30 0.68 8.83 -10.73
CA GLY A 30 0.22 8.31 -9.44
C GLY A 30 1.25 8.49 -8.31
N ILE A 31 2.54 8.29 -8.59
CA ILE A 31 3.62 8.56 -7.62
C ILE A 31 3.69 10.06 -7.30
N ALA A 32 3.53 10.92 -8.31
CA ALA A 32 3.50 12.37 -8.11
C ALA A 32 2.31 12.79 -7.22
N GLU A 33 1.11 12.24 -7.45
CA GLU A 33 -0.05 12.46 -6.58
C GLU A 33 0.24 12.01 -5.14
N PHE A 34 0.80 10.81 -4.99
CA PHE A 34 1.17 10.25 -3.69
C PHE A 34 2.13 11.20 -2.94
N TYR A 35 3.21 11.67 -3.58
CA TYR A 35 4.17 12.58 -2.93
C TYR A 35 3.62 13.98 -2.66
N GLN A 36 2.75 14.52 -3.52
CA GLN A 36 2.11 15.82 -3.25
C GLN A 36 1.31 15.83 -1.96
N ARG A 37 0.66 14.70 -1.61
CA ARG A 37 -0.11 14.58 -0.37
C ARG A 37 0.73 14.18 0.84
N HIS A 38 1.96 13.71 0.62
CA HIS A 38 2.89 13.29 1.67
C HIS A 38 4.26 14.00 1.60
N PRO A 39 4.32 15.34 1.55
CA PRO A 39 5.57 16.08 1.33
C PRO A 39 6.59 15.92 2.47
N ASN A 40 6.15 15.45 3.64
CA ASN A 40 7.00 15.20 4.81
C ASN A 40 7.54 13.76 4.89
N ARG A 41 7.29 12.91 3.89
CA ARG A 41 7.97 11.59 3.76
C ARG A 41 9.39 11.80 3.24
N ILE A 42 10.23 12.42 4.06
CA ILE A 42 11.67 12.50 3.79
C ILE A 42 12.30 11.22 4.33
N TYR A 43 12.59 10.28 3.43
CA TYR A 43 13.34 9.08 3.77
C TYR A 43 14.81 9.43 3.94
N VAL A 44 15.32 9.39 5.17
CA VAL A 44 16.75 9.55 5.43
C VAL A 44 17.43 8.18 5.37
N ALA A 45 17.39 7.55 4.20
CA ALA A 45 18.11 6.30 3.97
C ALA A 45 19.61 6.56 3.81
N ARG A 46 20.41 5.98 4.71
CA ARG A 46 21.88 6.12 4.71
C ARG A 46 22.57 5.31 3.60
N GLU A 47 21.95 4.22 3.15
CA GLU A 47 22.51 3.31 2.15
C GLU A 47 21.70 3.38 0.85
N HIS A 48 22.38 3.24 -0.30
CA HIS A 48 21.76 3.31 -1.62
C HIS A 48 20.67 2.25 -1.82
N ARG A 49 20.91 1.00 -1.40
CA ARG A 49 19.92 -0.09 -1.48
C ARG A 49 18.62 0.22 -0.74
N HIS A 50 18.69 0.95 0.37
CA HIS A 50 17.52 1.35 1.14
C HIS A 50 16.72 2.43 0.44
N LYS A 51 17.37 3.36 -0.28
CA LYS A 51 16.68 4.34 -1.12
C LYS A 51 15.93 3.66 -2.27
N LEU A 52 16.56 2.69 -2.93
CA LEU A 52 15.92 1.91 -3.99
C LEU A 52 14.70 1.15 -3.47
N PHE A 53 14.84 0.48 -2.33
CA PHE A 53 13.73 -0.20 -1.68
C PHE A 53 12.56 0.74 -1.36
N LEU A 54 12.83 1.90 -0.74
CA LEU A 54 11.77 2.83 -0.34
C LEU A 54 11.04 3.44 -1.55
N ASN A 55 11.77 3.76 -2.62
CA ASN A 55 11.15 4.23 -3.86
C ASN A 55 10.28 3.13 -4.50
N ALA A 56 10.75 1.88 -4.47
CA ALA A 56 9.97 0.75 -4.97
C ALA A 56 8.73 0.50 -4.09
N HIS A 57 8.85 0.57 -2.77
CA HIS A 57 7.74 0.46 -1.81
C HIS A 57 6.68 1.53 -2.07
N ASP A 58 7.06 2.79 -2.23
CA ASP A 58 6.13 3.86 -2.56
C ASP A 58 5.40 3.61 -3.89
N ALA A 59 6.10 3.07 -4.89
CA ALA A 59 5.46 2.70 -6.14
C ALA A 59 4.39 1.61 -5.97
N LEU A 60 4.56 0.68 -5.01
CA LEU A 60 3.56 -0.34 -4.72
C LEU A 60 2.26 0.22 -4.14
N HIS A 61 2.30 1.36 -3.42
CA HIS A 61 1.08 2.06 -2.98
C HIS A 61 0.21 2.44 -4.18
N VAL A 62 0.83 2.94 -5.24
CA VAL A 62 0.15 3.34 -6.47
C VAL A 62 -0.31 2.11 -7.25
N LEU A 63 0.59 1.15 -7.45
CA LEU A 63 0.36 -0.03 -8.30
C LEU A 63 -0.76 -0.93 -7.75
N PHE A 64 -0.87 -1.03 -6.42
CA PHE A 64 -1.91 -1.82 -5.76
C PHE A 64 -3.07 -1.00 -5.19
N GLY A 65 -3.14 0.31 -5.46
CA GLY A 65 -4.20 1.17 -4.92
C GLY A 65 -4.22 1.24 -3.38
N CYS A 66 -3.10 0.94 -2.71
CA CYS A 66 -3.00 0.88 -1.27
C CYS A 66 -2.73 2.29 -0.71
N PRO A 67 -3.63 2.87 0.09
CA PRO A 67 -3.38 4.19 0.66
C PRO A 67 -2.31 4.10 1.77
N PRO A 68 -1.63 5.21 2.09
CA PRO A 68 -0.63 5.28 3.16
C PRO A 68 -1.24 5.30 4.58
N THR A 69 -2.34 4.57 4.77
CA THR A 69 -2.97 4.33 6.07
C THR A 69 -2.27 3.17 6.76
N PHE A 70 -2.58 2.96 8.06
CA PHE A 70 -2.03 1.82 8.79
C PHE A 70 -2.28 0.48 8.11
N GLU A 71 -3.49 0.30 7.61
CA GLU A 71 -3.90 -0.93 6.95
C GLU A 71 -3.21 -1.09 5.59
N GLY A 72 -3.16 -0.02 4.78
CA GLY A 72 -2.52 -0.08 3.46
C GLY A 72 -1.01 -0.32 3.54
N GLU A 73 -0.32 0.28 4.51
CA GLU A 73 1.11 0.00 4.79
C GLU A 73 1.32 -1.48 5.16
N TRP A 74 0.43 -2.07 5.96
CA TRP A 74 0.55 -3.48 6.33
C TRP A 74 0.28 -4.43 5.16
N ARG A 75 -0.73 -4.13 4.33
CA ARG A 75 -0.99 -4.92 3.11
C ARG A 75 0.26 -4.96 2.22
N LEU A 76 0.93 -3.81 2.03
CA LEU A 76 2.17 -3.74 1.27
C LEU A 76 3.36 -4.42 1.95
N ALA A 77 3.47 -4.29 3.27
CA ALA A 77 4.55 -4.91 4.01
C ALA A 77 4.49 -6.44 3.93
N TRP A 78 3.28 -7.02 3.95
CA TRP A 78 3.09 -8.46 3.71
C TRP A 78 3.40 -8.87 2.28
N TRP A 79 2.96 -8.10 1.29
CA TRP A 79 3.34 -8.34 -0.10
C TRP A 79 4.87 -8.34 -0.26
N THR A 80 5.54 -7.38 0.37
CA THR A 80 6.99 -7.28 0.36
C THR A 80 7.63 -8.51 1.02
N MET A 81 7.16 -8.93 2.19
CA MET A 81 7.68 -10.14 2.86
C MET A 81 7.49 -11.42 2.05
N LEU A 82 6.37 -11.56 1.35
CA LEU A 82 6.03 -12.78 0.61
C LEU A 82 6.69 -12.82 -0.77
N ALA A 83 6.88 -11.66 -1.40
CA ALA A 83 7.40 -11.56 -2.76
C ALA A 83 8.90 -11.26 -2.83
N THR A 84 9.54 -10.91 -1.70
CA THR A 84 10.96 -10.54 -1.65
C THR A 84 11.66 -11.20 -0.47
N ASP A 85 12.99 -11.20 -0.50
CA ASP A 85 13.87 -11.59 0.60
C ASP A 85 14.03 -10.48 1.66
N PHE A 86 13.21 -9.43 1.60
CA PHE A 86 13.30 -8.28 2.49
C PHE A 86 12.65 -8.57 3.85
N GLU A 87 13.46 -8.61 4.90
CA GLU A 87 12.99 -8.89 6.26
C GLU A 87 12.23 -7.70 6.88
N LEU A 88 11.05 -7.97 7.43
CA LEU A 88 10.22 -6.96 8.08
C LEU A 88 10.89 -6.32 9.32
N LEU A 89 11.82 -7.05 9.94
CA LEU A 89 12.65 -6.56 11.07
C LEU A 89 13.62 -5.44 10.67
N LEU A 90 13.83 -5.21 9.37
CA LEU A 90 14.66 -4.12 8.87
C LEU A 90 13.89 -2.78 8.76
N TYR A 91 12.55 -2.80 8.75
CA TYR A 91 11.73 -1.58 8.65
C TYR A 91 12.06 -0.50 9.70
N PRO A 92 12.24 -0.81 10.99
CA PRO A 92 12.65 0.19 11.99
C PRO A 92 14.03 0.80 11.71
N ARG A 93 14.92 0.06 11.02
CA ARG A 93 16.29 0.49 10.67
C ARG A 93 16.32 1.38 9.42
N LEU A 94 15.27 1.39 8.60
CA LEU A 94 15.18 2.17 7.36
C LEU A 94 14.95 3.67 7.56
N ALA A 95 15.04 4.18 8.80
CA ALA A 95 14.79 5.59 9.12
C ALA A 95 13.44 6.08 8.57
N ILE A 96 12.42 5.23 8.64
CA ILE A 96 11.05 5.63 8.35
C ILE A 96 10.65 6.62 9.45
N SER A 97 9.94 7.70 9.07
CA SER A 97 9.54 8.77 9.97
C SER A 97 9.05 8.26 11.34
N ARG A 98 9.25 9.04 12.41
CA ARG A 98 8.80 8.70 13.78
C ARG A 98 7.36 8.18 13.81
N ARG A 99 6.50 8.72 12.93
CA ARG A 99 5.09 8.35 12.80
C ARG A 99 4.93 6.89 12.37
N VAL A 100 5.65 6.42 11.34
CA VAL A 100 5.57 5.02 10.89
C VAL A 100 6.25 4.07 11.87
N GLN A 101 7.38 4.46 12.48
CA GLN A 101 7.97 3.67 13.56
C GLN A 101 7.00 3.48 14.72
N THR A 102 6.30 4.54 15.16
CA THR A 102 5.28 4.39 16.20
C THR A 102 4.12 3.50 15.75
N THR A 103 3.77 3.51 14.48
CA THR A 103 2.68 2.69 13.93
C THR A 103 3.05 1.20 13.86
N ILE A 104 4.26 0.86 13.43
CA ILE A 104 4.78 -0.51 13.41
C ILE A 104 4.95 -1.04 14.85
N VAL A 105 5.52 -0.21 15.73
CA VAL A 105 5.77 -0.57 17.14
C VAL A 105 4.46 -0.68 17.94
N LYS A 106 3.48 0.22 17.73
CA LYS A 106 2.18 0.17 18.44
C LYS A 106 1.21 -0.85 17.85
N GLY A 107 1.28 -1.11 16.54
CA GLY A 107 0.44 -2.09 15.87
C GLY A 107 0.79 -3.52 16.28
N GLY A 108 2.09 -3.84 16.36
CA GLY A 108 2.55 -5.18 16.67
C GLY A 108 2.20 -6.21 15.57
N LEU A 109 2.94 -7.31 15.53
CA LEU A 109 2.75 -8.41 14.56
C LEU A 109 1.33 -8.98 14.57
N VAL A 110 0.60 -8.88 15.68
CA VAL A 110 -0.76 -9.42 15.82
C VAL A 110 -1.78 -8.59 15.03
N ASN A 111 -1.83 -7.27 15.22
CA ASN A 111 -2.77 -6.43 14.47
C ASN A 111 -2.39 -6.34 12.98
N ALA A 112 -1.09 -6.43 12.68
CA ALA A 112 -0.56 -6.58 11.34
C ALA A 112 -1.09 -7.83 10.63
N SER A 113 -1.08 -8.96 11.34
CA SER A 113 -1.59 -10.23 10.83
C SER A 113 -3.10 -10.15 10.64
N LEU A 114 -3.83 -9.63 11.62
CA LEU A 114 -5.30 -9.49 11.53
C LEU A 114 -5.74 -8.60 10.35
N ALA A 115 -5.07 -7.47 10.12
CA ALA A 115 -5.35 -6.60 8.97
C ALA A 115 -5.11 -7.32 7.63
N PHE A 116 -4.00 -8.06 7.53
CA PHE A 116 -3.69 -8.84 6.33
C PHE A 116 -4.70 -9.96 6.09
N PHE A 117 -4.95 -10.81 7.09
CA PHE A 117 -5.92 -11.90 6.97
C PHE A 117 -7.35 -11.38 6.71
N GLY A 118 -7.71 -10.23 7.29
CA GLY A 118 -8.98 -9.54 7.00
C GLY A 118 -9.07 -9.05 5.55
N SER A 119 -7.95 -8.67 4.94
CA SER A 119 -7.87 -8.22 3.54
C SER A 119 -7.79 -9.35 2.50
N LEU A 120 -7.59 -10.61 2.92
CA LEU A 120 -7.43 -11.73 1.98
C LEU A 120 -8.65 -11.96 1.09
N GLY A 121 -9.86 -11.67 1.57
CA GLY A 121 -11.08 -11.76 0.77
C GLY A 121 -11.09 -10.78 -0.41
N GLU A 122 -10.61 -9.56 -0.20
CA GLU A 122 -10.47 -8.55 -1.25
C GLU A 122 -9.34 -8.91 -2.23
N LEU A 123 -8.21 -9.40 -1.72
CA LEU A 123 -7.09 -9.87 -2.54
C LEU A 123 -7.49 -11.06 -3.43
N ALA A 124 -8.24 -12.02 -2.89
CA ALA A 124 -8.77 -13.14 -3.65
C ALA A 124 -9.74 -12.67 -4.76
N ALA A 125 -10.55 -11.64 -4.50
CA ALA A 125 -11.43 -11.06 -5.50
C ALA A 125 -10.67 -10.35 -6.63
N ILE A 126 -9.53 -9.73 -6.35
CA ILE A 126 -8.65 -9.13 -7.36
C ILE A 126 -8.03 -10.23 -8.22
N VAL A 127 -7.45 -11.27 -7.60
CA VAL A 127 -6.83 -12.40 -8.31
C VAL A 127 -7.85 -13.16 -9.17
N TRP A 128 -9.07 -13.36 -8.67
CA TRP A 128 -10.13 -14.06 -9.41
C TRP A 128 -10.69 -13.26 -10.59
N ARG A 129 -10.57 -11.93 -10.56
CA ARG A 129 -11.02 -11.03 -11.64
C ARG A 129 -9.93 -10.72 -12.67
N SER A 130 -8.69 -11.17 -12.43
CA SER A 130 -7.53 -11.01 -13.32
C SER A 130 -7.33 -12.25 -14.17
#